data_AF-A0A2W6VCY1-F1
#
_entry.id   AF-A0A2W6VCY1-F1
#
_cell.length_a   1.000
_cell.length_b   1.000
_cell.length_c   1.000
_cell.angle_alpha   90.00
_cell.angle_beta   90.00
_cell.angle_gamma   90.00
#
_symmetry.space_group_name_H-M   'P 1'
#
loop_
_entity.id
_entity.type
_entity.pdbx_description
1 polymer ?
#
loop_
_entity_poly.entity_id
_entity_poly.type
_entity_poly.pdbx_seq_one_letter_code
_entity_poly.pdbx_strand_id
1 'polypeptide(L)'
;MTIDGGGLIKFVPRKLEDLELVLERTGLGDGLITTPEQTLFDLLGRTDRDGLGREVAGAIENLAAQVRSNEFAEIVARARIVPAGARDMRKRLETAGG
;
A
#
# COMPACT_ATOMS: atom_id res chain seq x y z
N MET A 1 1.40 4.97 -23.36
CA MET A 1 2.31 4.06 -24.09
C MET A 1 1.53 2.80 -24.38
N THR A 2 1.60 2.30 -25.62
CA THR A 2 0.83 1.12 -26.04
C THR A 2 1.78 -0.08 -26.04
N ILE A 3 1.37 -1.19 -25.45
CA ILE A 3 2.15 -2.45 -25.53
C ILE A 3 1.87 -3.08 -26.90
N ASP A 4 2.87 -3.69 -27.53
CA ASP A 4 2.76 -4.28 -28.88
C ASP A 4 1.63 -5.32 -29.02
N GLY A 5 1.16 -5.90 -27.90
CA GLY A 5 0.01 -6.82 -27.85
C GLY A 5 -1.36 -6.16 -27.67
N GLY A 6 -1.45 -4.82 -27.69
CA GLY A 6 -2.69 -4.08 -27.43
C GLY A 6 -2.96 -3.94 -25.93
N GLY A 7 -2.52 -2.82 -25.36
CA GLY A 7 -2.81 -2.45 -23.97
C GLY A 7 -2.42 -1.00 -23.71
N LEU A 8 -3.19 -0.31 -22.87
CA LEU A 8 -2.91 1.09 -22.52
C LEU A 8 -2.11 1.15 -21.22
N ILE A 9 -0.85 1.60 -21.28
CA ILE A 9 -0.07 1.89 -20.08
C ILE A 9 -0.41 3.30 -19.59
N LYS A 10 -0.91 3.39 -18.35
CA LYS A 10 -1.05 4.64 -17.60
C LYS A 10 0.04 4.73 -16.54
N PHE A 11 0.97 5.66 -16.74
CA PHE A 11 1.96 6.00 -15.72
C PHE A 11 1.31 6.91 -14.67
N VAL A 12 1.43 6.53 -13.40
CA VAL A 12 1.00 7.37 -12.28
C VAL A 12 2.26 7.89 -11.60
N PRO A 13 2.61 9.18 -11.79
CA PRO A 13 3.78 9.75 -11.14
C PRO A 13 3.59 9.69 -9.62
N ARG A 14 4.61 9.20 -8.92
CA ARG A 14 4.69 9.21 -7.46
C ARG A 14 5.96 9.94 -7.04
N LYS A 15 5.84 10.72 -5.97
CA LYS A 15 7.00 11.28 -5.26
C LYS A 15 7.59 10.18 -4.41
N LEU A 16 8.79 9.73 -4.76
CA LEU A 16 9.42 8.60 -4.07
C LEU A 16 9.86 8.98 -2.67
N GLU A 17 10.20 10.26 -2.47
CA GLU A 17 10.52 10.86 -1.18
C GLU A 17 9.37 10.83 -0.17
N ASP A 18 8.13 10.64 -0.65
CA ASP A 18 6.93 10.54 0.18
C ASP A 18 6.55 9.07 0.50
N LEU A 19 7.35 8.09 0.07
CA LEU A 19 7.08 6.67 0.21
C LEU A 19 8.14 5.98 1.06
N GLU A 20 7.69 5.06 1.91
CA GLU A 20 8.59 4.13 2.57
C GLU A 20 8.90 2.96 1.62
N LEU A 21 10.15 2.93 1.15
CA LEU A 21 10.64 2.00 0.14
C LEU A 21 11.87 1.26 0.64
N VAL A 22 11.97 -0.01 0.26
CA VAL A 22 13.15 -0.85 0.45
C VAL A 22 13.68 -1.31 -0.91
N LEU A 23 15.00 -1.40 -1.04
CA LEU A 23 15.63 -1.97 -2.23
C LEU A 23 15.68 -3.48 -2.08
N GLU A 24 14.98 -4.18 -2.96
CA GLU A 24 14.89 -5.64 -2.94
C GLU A 24 15.35 -6.22 -4.26
N ARG A 25 15.96 -7.40 -4.20
CA ARG A 25 16.34 -8.15 -5.40
C ARG A 25 15.17 -9.01 -5.84
N THR A 26 14.58 -8.65 -6.98
CA THR A 26 13.43 -9.37 -7.55
C THR A 26 13.85 -10.29 -8.70
N GLY A 27 12.91 -11.09 -9.21
CA GLY A 27 13.12 -11.90 -10.42
C GLY A 27 13.40 -11.07 -11.69
N LEU A 28 13.13 -9.76 -11.66
CA LEU A 28 13.40 -8.82 -12.75
C LEU A 28 14.66 -7.97 -12.52
N GLY A 29 15.40 -8.22 -11.43
CA GLY A 29 16.52 -7.40 -10.98
C GLY A 29 16.18 -6.57 -9.74
N ASP A 30 17.04 -5.62 -9.41
CA ASP A 30 16.87 -4.77 -8.23
C ASP A 30 15.68 -3.81 -8.43
N GLY A 31 14.83 -3.72 -7.41
CA GLY A 31 13.61 -2.92 -7.45
C GLY A 31 13.33 -2.25 -6.11
N LEU A 32 12.84 -1.02 -6.17
CA LEU A 32 12.27 -0.34 -5.01
C LEU A 32 10.85 -0.85 -4.80
N ILE A 33 10.59 -1.45 -3.64
CA ILE A 33 9.26 -1.93 -3.26
C ILE A 33 8.79 -1.22 -1.99
N THR A 34 7.48 -1.04 -1.86
CA THR A 34 6.89 -0.53 -0.62
C THR A 34 6.96 -1.56 0.48
N THR A 35 7.16 -1.11 1.72
CA THR A 35 7.03 -1.99 2.89
C THR A 35 5.59 -2.50 3.03
N PRO A 36 5.35 -3.58 3.80
CA PRO A 36 3.99 -4.08 4.07
C PRO A 36 3.07 -3.00 4.62
N GLU A 37 3.56 -2.16 5.53
CA GLU A 37 2.81 -1.07 6.18
C GLU A 37 2.42 0.01 5.17
N GLN A 38 3.37 0.41 4.31
CA GLN A 38 3.12 1.40 3.25
C GLN A 38 2.15 0.84 2.20
N THR A 39 2.28 -0.46 1.88
CA THR A 39 1.37 -1.13 0.95
C THR A 39 -0.04 -1.19 1.51
N LEU A 40 -0.20 -1.53 2.79
CA LEU A 40 -1.49 -1.50 3.47
C LEU A 40 -2.10 -0.09 3.45
N PHE A 41 -1.31 0.94 3.78
CA PHE A 41 -1.74 2.33 3.74
C PHE A 41 -2.22 2.75 2.33
N ASP A 42 -1.45 2.41 1.30
CA ASP A 42 -1.78 2.70 -0.09
C ASP A 42 -3.09 2.04 -0.54
N LEU A 43 -3.33 0.78 -0.14
CA LEU A 43 -4.53 0.03 -0.52
C LEU A 43 -5.81 0.62 0.10
N LEU A 44 -5.73 1.18 1.30
CA LEU A 44 -6.87 1.87 1.93
C LEU A 44 -7.32 3.11 1.16
N GLY A 45 -6.45 3.69 0.33
CA GLY A 45 -6.81 4.79 -0.59
C GLY A 45 -7.35 4.33 -1.95
N ARG A 46 -7.46 3.03 -2.19
CA ARG A 46 -7.75 2.43 -3.51
C ARG A 46 -8.99 1.54 -3.53
N THR A 47 -9.74 1.44 -2.43
CA THR A 47 -10.84 0.49 -2.25
C THR A 47 -11.92 0.53 -3.35
N ASP A 48 -12.08 1.66 -4.05
CA ASP A 48 -13.07 1.83 -5.13
C ASP A 48 -12.47 1.99 -6.54
N ARG A 49 -11.16 1.78 -6.73
CA ARG A 49 -10.55 1.89 -8.07
C ARG A 49 -10.76 0.59 -8.86
N ASP A 50 -11.37 0.75 -10.04
CA ASP A 50 -11.33 -0.21 -11.15
C ASP A 50 -12.03 -1.56 -10.92
N GLY A 51 -13.02 -1.63 -10.03
CA GLY A 51 -13.85 -2.84 -9.82
C GLY A 51 -13.15 -3.97 -9.05
N LEU A 52 -11.96 -3.72 -8.53
CA LEU A 52 -11.13 -4.69 -7.79
C LEU A 52 -11.41 -4.71 -6.28
N GLY A 53 -12.51 -4.11 -5.82
CA GLY A 53 -12.77 -3.88 -4.39
C GLY A 53 -12.70 -5.15 -3.52
N ARG A 54 -13.12 -6.31 -4.04
CA ARG A 54 -13.01 -7.60 -3.32
C ARG A 54 -11.57 -8.09 -3.18
N GLU A 55 -10.76 -7.96 -4.24
CA GLU A 55 -9.35 -8.36 -4.21
C GLU A 55 -8.55 -7.42 -3.30
N VAL A 56 -8.85 -6.13 -3.35
CA VAL A 56 -8.25 -5.12 -2.45
C VAL A 56 -8.59 -5.42 -0.99
N ALA A 57 -9.84 -5.77 -0.69
CA ALA A 57 -10.24 -6.16 0.67
C ALA A 57 -9.45 -7.39 1.15
N GLY A 58 -9.34 -8.43 0.33
CA GLY A 58 -8.56 -9.62 0.67
C GLY A 58 -7.06 -9.32 0.90
N ALA A 59 -6.48 -8.45 0.08
CA ALA A 59 -5.09 -8.01 0.25
C ALA A 59 -4.89 -7.21 1.55
N ILE A 60 -5.83 -6.33 1.89
CA ILE A 60 -5.82 -5.57 3.15
C ILE A 60 -5.85 -6.51 4.35
N GLU A 61 -6.73 -7.52 4.34
CA GLU A 61 -6.82 -8.52 5.42
C GLU A 61 -5.51 -9.29 5.60
N ASN A 62 -4.94 -9.78 4.49
CA ASN A 62 -3.69 -10.55 4.53
C ASN A 62 -2.49 -9.72 4.99
N LEU A 63 -2.41 -8.45 4.60
CA LEU A 63 -1.34 -7.54 5.01
C LEU A 63 -1.49 -7.11 6.47
N ALA A 64 -2.71 -6.88 6.94
CA ALA A 64 -2.95 -6.47 8.32
C ALA A 64 -2.40 -7.49 9.34
N ALA A 65 -2.37 -8.78 9.01
CA ALA A 65 -1.79 -9.82 9.85
C ALA A 65 -0.25 -9.76 10.00
N GLN A 66 0.43 -8.99 9.13
CA GLN A 66 1.89 -8.90 9.07
C GLN A 66 2.42 -7.55 9.55
N VAL A 67 1.52 -6.57 9.74
CA VAL A 67 1.86 -5.17 10.00
C VAL A 67 1.78 -4.86 11.48
N ARG A 68 2.82 -4.23 12.03
CA ARG A 68 2.81 -3.75 13.42
C ARG A 68 2.11 -2.40 13.53
N SER A 69 1.35 -2.23 14.62
CA SER A 69 0.55 -1.03 14.84
C SER A 69 1.39 0.26 14.96
N ASN A 70 2.56 0.17 15.59
CA ASN A 70 3.47 1.31 15.76
C ASN A 70 4.09 1.78 14.44
N GLU A 71 4.56 0.86 13.60
CA GLU A 71 5.14 1.19 12.28
C GLU A 71 4.08 1.78 11.35
N PHE A 72 2.87 1.20 11.36
CA PHE A 72 1.76 1.76 10.62
C PHE A 72 1.38 3.18 11.10
N ALA A 73 1.45 3.43 12.41
CA ALA A 73 1.19 4.76 12.98
C ALA A 73 2.20 5.81 12.50
N GLU A 74 3.46 5.45 12.32
CA GLU A 74 4.51 6.33 11.80
C GLU A 74 4.22 6.73 10.34
N ILE A 75 3.78 5.79 9.50
CA ILE A 75 3.36 6.09 8.12
C ILE A 75 2.20 7.09 8.10
N VAL A 76 1.16 6.84 8.91
CA VAL A 76 0.00 7.73 9.00
C VAL A 76 0.41 9.13 9.47
N ALA A 77 1.38 9.25 10.38
CA ALA A 77 1.85 10.52 10.90
C ALA A 77 2.67 11.33 9.87
N ARG A 78 3.44 10.66 9.01
CA ARG A 78 4.24 11.29 7.95
C ARG A 78 3.42 11.66 6.71
N ALA A 79 2.30 10.98 6.49
CA ALA A 79 1.50 11.15 5.29
C ALA A 79 0.85 12.54 5.19
N ARG A 80 1.03 13.20 4.03
CA ARG A 80 0.36 14.48 3.73
C ARG A 80 -1.15 14.32 3.57
N ILE A 81 -1.60 13.21 3.00
CA ILE A 81 -3.01 12.86 2.80
C ILE A 81 -3.23 11.49 3.40
N VAL A 82 -4.18 11.40 4.32
CA VAL A 82 -4.50 10.16 5.04
C VAL A 82 -5.76 9.54 4.44
N PRO A 83 -5.72 8.28 3.96
CA PRO A 83 -6.91 7.56 3.50
C PRO A 83 -7.96 7.45 4.61
N ALA A 84 -9.24 7.50 4.23
CA ALA A 84 -10.35 7.47 5.18
C ALA A 84 -10.28 6.27 6.14
N GLY A 85 -9.91 5.08 5.64
CA GLY A 85 -9.79 3.85 6.43
C GLY A 85 -8.53 3.72 7.30
N ALA A 86 -7.56 4.62 7.20
CA ALA A 86 -6.27 4.46 7.89
C ALA A 86 -6.40 4.55 9.42
N ARG A 87 -7.29 5.40 9.93
CA ARG A 87 -7.50 5.54 11.38
C ARG A 87 -8.14 4.31 11.99
N ASP A 88 -9.12 3.72 11.31
CA ASP A 88 -9.81 2.52 11.77
C ASP A 88 -8.89 1.30 11.66
N MET A 89 -8.08 1.21 10.59
CA MET A 89 -7.05 0.19 10.47
C MET A 89 -6.04 0.28 11.62
N ARG A 90 -5.57 1.47 11.99
CA ARG A 90 -4.63 1.61 13.11
C ARG A 90 -5.20 1.07 14.41
N LYS A 91 -6.44 1.45 14.74
CA LYS A 91 -7.15 0.92 15.95
C LYS A 91 -7.27 -0.61 15.90
N ARG A 92 -7.57 -1.16 14.72
CA ARG A 92 -7.66 -2.62 14.55
C ARG A 92 -6.31 -3.30 14.81
N LEU A 93 -5.22 -2.77 14.28
CA LEU A 93 -3.88 -3.30 14.50
C LEU A 93 -3.47 -3.22 15.97
N GLU A 94 -3.84 -2.15 16.67
CA GLU A 94 -3.64 -2.01 18.13
C GLU A 94 -4.36 -3.12 18.91
N THR A 95 -5.58 -3.50 18.49
CA THR A 95 -6.35 -4.58 19.15
C THR A 95 -5.89 -6.00 18.80
N ALA A 96 -5.29 -6.19 17.62
CA ALA A 96 -4.87 -7.50 17.13
C ALA A 96 -3.44 -7.89 17.58
N GLY A 97 -2.62 -6.91 17.95
CA GLY A 97 -1.24 -7.12 18.43
C GLY A 97 -1.10 -7.15 19.96
N GLY A 98 -2.22 -7.19 20.70
CA GLY A 98 -2.27 -7.36 22.15
C GLY A 98 -2.45 -8.80 22.61
#